data_AF-L1KX40-F1
#
_entry.id   AF-L1KX40-F1
#
_cell.length_a   1.000
_cell.length_b   1.000
_cell.length_c   1.000
_cell.angle_alpha   90.00
_cell.angle_beta   90.00
_cell.angle_gamma   90.00
#
_symmetry.space_group_name_H-M   'P 1'
#
loop_
_entity.id
_entity.type
_entity.pdbx_description
1 polymer ?
#
loop_
_entity_poly.entity_id
_entity_poly.type
_entity_poly.pdbx_seq_one_letter_code
_entity_poly.pdbx_strand_id
1 'polypeptide(L)' 'LLRAGLVDRFRVVMFPVITGATGEERIYDGYPDVALEMIEHRTFDGRIQLVEYRPRVLEHPPLGVPA' A
#
# COMPACT_ATOMS: atom_id res chain seq x y z
N LEU A 1 -12.53 -6.90 3.93
CA LEU A 1 -12.73 -5.47 4.25
C LEU A 1 -12.40 -4.58 3.07
N LEU A 2 -11.16 -4.60 2.57
CA LEU A 2 -10.75 -3.79 1.42
C LEU A 2 -11.59 -4.08 0.16
N ARG A 3 -11.73 -5.36 -0.23
CA ARG A 3 -12.61 -5.80 -1.33
C ARG A 3 -14.09 -5.43 -1.14
N ALA A 4 -14.53 -5.25 0.10
CA ALA A 4 -15.90 -4.85 0.42
C ALA A 4 -16.08 -3.31 0.43
N GLY A 5 -15.04 -2.54 0.12
CA GLY A 5 -15.08 -1.07 0.12
C GLY A 5 -15.22 -0.43 1.50
N LEU A 6 -15.00 -1.20 2.58
CA LEU A 6 -15.23 -0.74 3.96
C LEU A 6 -14.01 -0.05 4.59
N VAL A 7 -12.88 -0.01 3.88
CA VAL A 7 -11.65 0.64 4.38
C VAL A 7 -11.64 2.08 3.92
N ASP A 8 -11.77 3.01 4.86
CA ASP A 8 -11.73 4.45 4.58
C ASP A 8 -10.29 4.99 4.52
N ARG A 9 -9.38 4.42 5.31
CA ARG A 9 -7.98 4.86 5.41
C ARG A 9 -7.03 3.68 5.49
N PHE A 10 -5.99 3.71 4.66
CA PHE A 10 -4.92 2.73 4.61
C PHE A 10 -3.60 3.38 5.03
N ARG A 11 -3.04 2.93 6.14
CA ARG A 11 -1.85 3.53 6.77
C ARG A 11 -0.66 2.60 6.59
N VAL A 12 0.39 3.10 5.94
CA VAL A 12 1.61 2.33 5.64
C VAL A 12 2.80 2.97 6.35
N VAL A 13 3.55 2.16 7.09
CA VAL A 13 4.81 2.56 7.70
C VAL A 13 5.95 1.85 7.00
N MET A 14 6.88 2.62 6.42
CA MET A 14 8.07 2.12 5.77
C MET A 14 9.27 2.31 6.70
N PHE A 15 9.86 1.19 7.11
CA PHE A 15 11.14 1.17 7.79
C PHE A 15 12.26 1.09 6.75
N PRO A 16 13.41 1.74 6.98
CA PRO A 16 14.54 1.74 6.05
C PRO A 16 15.35 0.44 6.13
N VAL A 17 14.69 -0.72 6.04
CA VAL A 17 15.28 -2.06 6.14
C VAL A 17 14.62 -2.98 5.11
N ILE A 18 15.44 -3.78 4.40
CA ILE A 18 14.96 -4.81 3.47
C ILE A 18 15.28 -6.18 4.08
N THR A 19 14.25 -6.97 4.39
CA THR A 19 14.36 -8.30 4.99
C THR A 19 14.24 -9.41 3.94
N GLY A 20 15.06 -9.38 2.89
CA GLY A 20 14.94 -10.32 1.76
C GLY A 20 15.20 -11.79 2.13
N ALA A 21 16.20 -12.05 2.97
CA ALA A 21 16.59 -13.41 3.36
C ALA A 21 15.84 -13.95 4.59
N THR A 22 15.28 -13.06 5.40
CA THR A 22 14.73 -13.38 6.74
C THR A 22 13.29 -12.89 6.92
N GLY A 23 12.67 -12.34 5.88
CA GLY A 23 11.29 -11.85 5.93
C GLY A 23 10.30 -13.01 5.91
N GLU A 24 9.30 -12.95 6.79
CA GLU A 24 8.37 -14.06 7.02
C GLU A 24 7.06 -13.95 6.21
N GLU A 25 6.63 -12.74 5.83
CA GLU A 25 5.36 -12.52 5.13
C GLU A 25 5.48 -11.58 3.93
N ARG A 26 4.87 -12.00 2.81
CA ARG A 26 4.72 -11.15 1.62
C ARG A 26 3.46 -10.29 1.77
N ILE A 27 3.66 -8.98 1.83
CA ILE A 27 2.59 -7.97 1.98
C ILE A 27 1.56 -7.91 0.83
N TYR A 28 1.82 -8.52 -0.33
CA TYR A 28 0.96 -8.36 -1.53
C TYR A 28 0.39 -9.66 -2.11
N ASP A 29 0.60 -10.81 -1.47
CA ASP A 29 0.01 -12.05 -1.98
C ASP A 29 -1.52 -12.00 -1.83
N GLY A 30 -2.24 -12.09 -2.96
CA GLY A 30 -3.71 -12.06 -2.98
C GLY A 30 -4.35 -10.69 -2.70
N TYR A 31 -3.59 -9.59 -2.77
CA TYR A 31 -4.14 -8.24 -2.65
C TYR A 31 -4.86 -7.81 -3.95
N PRO A 32 -6.06 -7.19 -3.92
CA PRO A 32 -6.69 -6.67 -5.12
C PRO A 32 -5.91 -5.50 -5.71
N ASP A 33 -6.15 -5.20 -6.99
CA ASP A 33 -5.71 -3.94 -7.58
C ASP A 33 -6.40 -2.78 -6.85
N VAL A 34 -5.60 -1.86 -6.31
CA VAL A 34 -6.08 -0.74 -5.48
C VAL A 34 -5.37 0.53 -5.90
N ALA A 35 -6.14 1.55 -6.28
CA ALA A 35 -5.64 2.91 -6.41
C ALA A 35 -5.51 3.53 -5.01
N LEU A 36 -4.40 4.23 -4.77
CA LEU A 36 -4.09 4.88 -3.51
C LEU A 36 -3.95 6.38 -3.73
N GLU A 37 -4.88 7.15 -3.18
CA GLU A 37 -4.79 8.60 -3.11
C GLU A 37 -4.10 9.00 -1.81
N MET A 38 -2.94 9.66 -1.87
CA MET A 38 -2.23 10.09 -0.67
C MET A 38 -2.98 11.25 -0.02
N ILE A 39 -3.31 11.08 1.26
CA ILE A 39 -4.03 12.09 2.03
C ILE A 39 -3.21 12.66 3.20
N GLU A 40 -2.14 11.98 3.61
CA GLU A 40 -1.22 12.46 4.65
C GLU A 40 0.15 11.78 4.51
N HIS A 41 1.22 12.46 4.93
CA HIS A 41 2.53 11.85 5.08
C HIS A 41 3.33 12.46 6.23
N ARG A 42 4.14 11.64 6.89
CA ARG A 42 5.03 12.09 7.95
C ARG A 42 6.33 11.32 7.94
N THR A 43 7.42 12.07 8.07
CA THR A 43 8.74 11.51 8.38
C THR A 43 8.95 11.54 9.88
N PHE A 44 9.20 10.38 10.48
CA PHE A 44 9.76 10.28 11.83
C PHE A 44 11.27 10.17 11.73
N ASP A 45 11.99 10.70 12.73
CA ASP A 45 13.45 10.57 12.93
C ASP A 45 14.37 10.80 11.71
N GLY A 46 13.84 11.38 10.63
CA GLY A 46 14.52 11.57 9.35
C GLY A 46 14.58 10.32 8.47
N ARG A 47 14.01 9.17 8.88
CA ARG A 47 14.21 7.90 8.17
C ARG A 47 12.95 7.04 8.03
N ILE A 48 12.07 7.02 9.04
CA ILE A 48 10.83 6.24 8.98
C ILE A 48 9.74 7.06 8.30
N GLN A 49 9.11 6.49 7.27
CA GLN A 49 8.03 7.15 6.54
C GLN A 49 6.67 6.55 6.90
N LEU A 50 5.75 7.40 7.33
CA LEU A 50 4.34 7.09 7.42
C LEU A 50 3.62 7.75 6.26
N VAL A 51 2.82 6.98 5.53
CA VAL A 51 1.94 7.49 4.49
C VAL A 51 0.54 6.98 4.74
N GLU A 52 -0.44 7.87 4.61
CA GLU A 52 -1.85 7.50 4.71
C GLU A 52 -2.54 7.73 3.38
N TYR A 53 -3.32 6.74 2.97
CA TYR A 53 -4.01 6.71 1.70
C TYR A 53 -5.51 6.54 1.88
N ARG A 54 -6.29 7.12 0.96
CA ARG A 54 -7.67 6.70 0.70
C ARG A 54 -7.63 5.61 -0.38
N PRO A 55 -7.99 4.36 -0.07
CA PRO A 55 -7.94 3.29 -1.05
C PRO A 55 -9.22 3.24 -1.90
N ARG A 56 -9.07 2.89 -3.17
CA ARG A 56 -10.17 2.50 -4.06
C ARG A 56 -9.81 1.23 -4.80
N VAL A 57 -10.61 0.18 -4.62
CA VAL A 57 -10.45 -1.07 -5.38
C VAL A 57 -10.72 -0.81 -6.86
N LEU A 58 -9.90 -1.40 -7.72
CA LEU A 58 -10.01 -1.32 -9.16
C LEU A 58 -10.66 -2.60 -9.70
N GLU A 59 -11.52 -2.42 -10.70
CA GLU A 59 -12.15 -3.53 -11.43
C GLU A 59 -11.21 -4.12 -12.50
N HIS A 60 -10.23 -3.33 -12.95
CA HIS A 60 -9.23 -3.71 -13.95
C HIS A 60 -7.88 -3.06 -13.62
N PRO A 61 -6.76 -3.61 -14.12
CA PRO A 61 -5.44 -3.02 -13.92
C PRO A 61 -5.41 -1.54 -14.34
N PRO A 62 -4.73 -0.66 -13.55
CA PRO A 62 -4.68 0.78 -13.83
C PRO A 62 -3.78 1.12 -15.02
N LEU A 63 -2.79 0.27 -15.29
CA LEU A 63 -1.96 0.33 -16.48
C LEU A 63 -2.49 -0.75 -17.43
N GLY A 64 -3.05 -0.34 -18.57
CA GLY A 64 -3.45 -1.29 -19.61
C GLY A 64 -2.28 -2.18 -19.99
N VAL A 65 -2.55 -3.43 -20.38
CA VAL A 65 -1.51 -4.34 -20.89
C VAL A 65 -0.80 -3.62 -22.05
N PRO A 66 0.52 -3.38 -21.99
CA PRO A 66 1.22 -2.84 -23.14
C PRO A 66 1.04 -3.81 -24.31
N ALA A 67 0.62 -3.26 -25.46
CA ALA A 67 0.40 -3.99 -26.70
C ALA A 67 1.64 -4.75 -27.19
#